data_AF-A0AAF0LHS3-F1
#
_entry.id   AF-A0AAF0LHS3-F1
#
_cell.length_a   1.000
_cell.length_b   1.000
_cell.length_c   1.000
_cell.angle_alpha   90.00
_cell.angle_beta   90.00
_cell.angle_gamma   90.00
#
_symmetry.space_group_name_H-M   'P 1'
#
loop_
_entity.id
_entity.type
_entity.pdbx_description
1 polymer ?
#
loop_
_entity_poly.entity_id
_entity_poly.type
_entity_poly.pdbx_seq_one_letter_code
_entity_poly.pdbx_strand_id
1 'polypeptide(L)'
;MPLTHTELEGIFRDPNLPDRERFVTLAHTLAEQHPYEVGRTRIVFHTNTDVMKVPIAEEGLLDSWREANWSQRYGKTGEIPIATAVEEFIDDVPVLRMERVRMPTREEHHTLPRWTGSVDCAQVGWTAAGELVAFDL
;
A
#
# COMPACT_ATOMS: atom_id res chain seq x y z
N MET A 1 -0.39 -16.44 10.34
CA MET A 1 0.87 -16.98 10.87
C MET A 1 1.86 -15.82 10.83
N PRO A 2 2.55 -15.48 11.92
CA PRO A 2 3.52 -14.39 11.90
C PRO A 2 4.66 -14.71 10.91
N LEU A 3 5.17 -13.71 10.20
CA LEU A 3 6.32 -13.85 9.31
C LEU A 3 7.55 -14.20 10.15
N THR A 4 8.17 -15.35 9.86
CA THR A 4 9.44 -15.71 10.50
C THR A 4 10.56 -14.83 9.99
N HIS A 5 11.63 -14.69 10.79
CA HIS A 5 12.81 -13.94 10.38
C HIS A 5 13.42 -14.44 9.07
N THR A 6 13.47 -15.77 8.87
CA THR A 6 13.96 -16.40 7.64
C THR A 6 13.09 -16.08 6.42
N GLU A 7 11.76 -16.05 6.59
CA GLU A 7 10.86 -15.60 5.52
C GLU A 7 11.10 -14.13 5.17
N LEU A 8 11.29 -13.28 6.17
CA LEU A 8 11.58 -11.85 5.96
C LEU A 8 12.92 -11.64 5.25
N GLU A 9 13.97 -12.38 5.59
CA GLU A 9 15.23 -12.33 4.83
C GLU A 9 15.02 -12.69 3.35
N GLY A 10 14.15 -13.67 3.10
CA GLY A 10 13.74 -14.08 1.77
C GLY A 10 12.82 -13.09 1.07
N ILE A 11 12.19 -12.15 1.76
CA ILE A 11 11.33 -11.09 1.17
C ILE A 11 12.16 -9.84 0.91
N PHE A 12 12.96 -9.42 1.88
CA PHE A 12 13.85 -8.26 1.84
C PHE A 12 15.16 -8.60 1.12
N ARG A 13 15.07 -8.84 -0.19
CA ARG A 13 16.22 -9.24 -1.02
C ARG A 13 16.98 -8.08 -1.63
N ASP A 14 16.40 -6.88 -1.66
CA ASP A 14 17.02 -5.74 -2.31
C ASP A 14 18.19 -5.21 -1.46
N PRO A 15 19.44 -5.29 -1.94
CA PRO A 15 20.60 -4.77 -1.23
C PRO A 15 20.62 -3.23 -1.18
N ASN A 16 19.83 -2.55 -2.01
CA ASN A 16 19.79 -1.10 -2.08
C ASN A 16 18.70 -0.48 -1.19
N LEU A 17 17.86 -1.29 -0.53
CA LEU A 17 16.88 -0.77 0.42
C LEU A 17 17.63 -0.14 1.62
N PRO A 18 17.56 1.19 1.81
CA PRO A 18 18.16 1.83 2.98
C PRO A 18 17.50 1.32 4.26
N ASP A 19 18.27 1.25 5.34
CA ASP A 19 17.78 0.86 6.66
C ASP A 19 17.00 -0.47 6.68
N ARG A 20 17.36 -1.41 5.77
CA ARG A 20 16.71 -2.72 5.59
C ARG A 20 16.43 -3.44 6.91
N GLU A 21 17.38 -3.43 7.85
CA GLU A 21 17.20 -4.10 9.15
C GLU A 21 16.02 -3.51 9.94
N ARG A 22 15.84 -2.19 9.93
CA ARG A 22 14.72 -1.53 10.59
C ARG A 22 13.39 -1.88 9.91
N PHE A 23 13.36 -1.94 8.58
CA PHE A 23 12.17 -2.40 7.86
C PHE A 23 11.82 -3.86 8.17
N VAL A 24 12.81 -4.76 8.29
CA VAL A 24 12.60 -6.15 8.69
C VAL A 24 12.00 -6.22 10.09
N THR A 25 12.54 -5.46 11.05
CA THR A 25 12.01 -5.39 12.41
C THR A 25 10.57 -4.89 12.43
N LEU A 26 10.28 -3.78 11.73
CA LEU A 26 8.93 -3.23 11.64
C LEU A 26 7.95 -4.24 11.01
N ALA A 27 8.32 -4.85 9.89
CA ALA A 27 7.49 -5.83 9.20
C ALA A 27 7.19 -7.05 10.09
N HIS A 28 8.16 -7.51 10.87
CA HIS A 28 7.94 -8.57 11.86
C HIS A 28 6.90 -8.15 12.90
N THR A 29 7.08 -6.99 13.53
CA THR A 29 6.16 -6.46 14.55
C THR A 29 4.74 -6.27 14.02
N LEU A 30 4.59 -5.80 12.78
CA LEU A 30 3.27 -5.62 12.16
C LEU A 30 2.63 -6.96 11.78
N ALA A 31 3.41 -7.95 11.33
CA ALA A 31 2.89 -9.28 10.97
C ALA A 31 2.36 -10.08 12.17
N GLU A 32 2.80 -9.76 13.39
CA GLU A 32 2.26 -10.33 14.62
C GLU A 32 0.85 -9.80 14.95
N GLN A 33 0.51 -8.60 14.47
CA GLN A 33 -0.68 -7.86 14.89
C GLN A 33 -1.74 -7.77 13.78
N HIS A 34 -1.32 -7.84 12.52
CA HIS A 34 -2.17 -7.53 11.38
C HIS A 34 -2.05 -8.58 10.27
N PRO A 35 -3.17 -8.93 9.60
CA PRO A 35 -3.13 -9.64 8.34
C PRO A 35 -2.31 -8.86 7.31
N TYR A 36 -1.63 -9.58 6.42
CA TYR A 36 -0.76 -8.96 5.42
C TYR A 36 -0.79 -9.70 4.09
N GLU A 37 -0.40 -8.97 3.04
CA GLU A 37 -0.17 -9.46 1.68
C GLU A 37 1.23 -9.06 1.23
N VAL A 38 2.00 -9.98 0.66
CA VAL A 38 3.36 -9.69 0.17
C VAL A 38 3.28 -9.38 -1.32
N GLY A 39 3.46 -8.11 -1.66
CA GLY A 39 3.59 -7.66 -3.04
C GLY A 39 5.01 -7.76 -3.57
N ARG A 40 5.23 -7.23 -4.78
CA ARG A 40 6.56 -7.22 -5.41
C ARG A 40 7.55 -6.28 -4.71
N THR A 41 7.09 -5.08 -4.38
CA THR A 41 7.95 -3.99 -3.86
C THR A 41 7.60 -3.59 -2.43
N ARG A 42 6.44 -4.03 -1.91
CA ARG A 42 5.92 -3.68 -0.57
C ARG A 42 5.17 -4.86 0.07
N ILE A 43 5.20 -4.93 1.40
CA ILE A 43 4.24 -5.73 2.19
C ILE A 43 3.08 -4.82 2.58
N VAL A 44 1.86 -5.28 2.37
CA VAL A 44 0.63 -4.54 2.70
C VAL A 44 0.05 -5.12 3.97
N PHE A 45 -0.04 -4.34 5.04
CA PHE A 45 -0.64 -4.71 6.32
C PHE A 45 -2.02 -4.10 6.47
N HIS A 46 -2.99 -4.92 6.84
CA HIS A 46 -4.38 -4.50 6.99
C HIS A 46 -4.71 -4.24 8.45
N THR A 47 -4.75 -2.97 8.84
CA THR A 47 -5.23 -2.57 10.17
C THR A 47 -6.75 -2.44 10.17
N ASN A 48 -7.35 -2.12 11.32
CA ASN A 48 -8.80 -1.93 11.44
C ASN A 48 -9.29 -0.68 10.70
N THR A 49 -8.48 0.38 10.61
CA THR A 49 -8.87 1.68 10.05
C THR A 49 -8.22 1.95 8.70
N ASP A 50 -6.99 1.47 8.53
CA ASP A 50 -6.11 1.84 7.42
C ASP A 50 -5.36 0.63 6.87
N VAL A 51 -4.65 0.86 5.77
CA VAL A 51 -3.66 -0.05 5.19
C VAL A 51 -2.28 0.59 5.36
N MET A 52 -1.30 -0.20 5.80
CA MET A 52 0.09 0.22 5.85
C MET A 52 0.91 -0.54 4.82
N LYS A 53 1.60 0.16 3.92
CA LYS A 53 2.52 -0.47 2.97
C LYS A 53 3.95 -0.24 3.43
N VAL A 54 4.66 -1.33 3.72
CA VAL A 54 6.06 -1.34 4.14
C VAL A 54 6.93 -1.70 2.93
N PRO A 55 7.84 -0.82 2.49
CA PRO A 55 8.79 -1.12 1.42
C PRO A 55 9.66 -2.35 1.71
N ILE A 56 9.82 -3.20 0.70
CA ILE A 56 10.78 -4.33 0.70
C ILE A 56 11.88 -4.18 -0.34
N ALA A 57 11.83 -3.10 -1.12
CA ALA A 57 12.78 -2.70 -2.15
C ALA A 57 12.82 -1.17 -2.28
N GLU A 58 13.89 -0.61 -2.84
CA GLU A 58 14.03 0.84 -3.10
C GLU A 58 12.87 1.37 -3.97
N GLU A 59 12.42 0.59 -4.95
CA GLU A 59 11.24 0.90 -5.77
C GLU A 59 9.99 1.11 -4.92
N GLY A 60 9.81 0.32 -3.85
CA GLY A 60 8.68 0.44 -2.93
C GLY A 60 8.69 1.75 -2.12
N LEU A 61 9.85 2.33 -1.86
CA LEU A 61 9.96 3.67 -1.26
C LEU A 61 9.48 4.73 -2.24
N LEU A 62 9.97 4.66 -3.48
CA LEU A 62 9.61 5.60 -4.53
C LEU A 62 8.11 5.58 -4.83
N ASP A 63 7.50 4.39 -4.91
CA ASP A 63 6.07 4.22 -5.14
C ASP A 63 5.26 4.77 -3.96
N SER A 64 5.69 4.51 -2.73
CA SER A 64 5.05 5.06 -1.53
C SER A 64 5.05 6.59 -1.53
N TRP A 65 6.19 7.21 -1.83
CA TRP A 65 6.30 8.66 -1.96
C TRP A 65 5.41 9.22 -3.08
N ARG A 66 5.38 8.57 -4.25
CA ARG A 66 4.54 8.97 -5.40
C ARG A 66 3.07 8.94 -5.04
N GLU A 67 2.59 7.86 -4.42
CA GLU A 67 1.19 7.72 -4.02
C GLU A 67 0.79 8.77 -2.97
N ALA A 68 1.63 9.01 -1.95
CA ALA A 68 1.39 10.04 -0.96
C ALA A 68 1.35 11.44 -1.60
N ASN A 69 2.31 11.75 -2.49
CA ASN A 69 2.35 13.04 -3.18
C ASN A 69 1.14 13.25 -4.09
N TRP A 70 0.75 12.21 -4.84
CA TRP A 70 -0.43 12.24 -5.71
C TRP A 70 -1.70 12.47 -4.90
N SER A 71 -1.84 11.76 -3.78
CA SER A 71 -2.97 11.93 -2.86
C SER A 71 -3.04 13.34 -2.29
N GLN A 72 -1.91 13.90 -1.86
CA GLN A 72 -1.85 15.28 -1.37
C GLN A 72 -2.19 16.31 -2.46
N ARG A 73 -1.75 16.08 -3.70
CA ARG A 73 -1.89 17.04 -4.80
C ARG A 73 -3.28 17.01 -5.46
N TYR A 74 -3.85 15.83 -5.63
CA TYR A 74 -5.08 15.63 -6.43
C TYR A 74 -6.23 15.03 -5.62
N GLY A 75 -5.90 14.27 -4.57
CA GLY A 75 -6.85 13.57 -3.72
C GLY A 75 -7.89 12.78 -4.50
N LYS A 76 -9.15 12.88 -4.05
CA LYS A 76 -10.29 12.17 -4.64
C LYS A 76 -10.92 12.86 -5.85
N THR A 77 -10.34 13.96 -6.31
CA THR A 77 -10.91 14.82 -7.36
C THR A 77 -10.08 14.88 -8.64
N GLY A 78 -8.93 14.20 -8.69
CA GLY A 78 -8.06 14.15 -9.86
C GLY A 78 -8.60 13.31 -11.03
N GLU A 79 -7.86 13.28 -12.14
CA GLU A 79 -8.16 12.40 -13.30
C GLU A 79 -8.19 10.92 -12.91
N ILE A 80 -7.33 10.54 -11.96
CA ILE A 80 -7.37 9.28 -11.24
C ILE A 80 -7.54 9.65 -9.75
N PRO A 81 -8.76 9.57 -9.21
CA PRO A 81 -9.00 9.68 -7.78
C PRO A 81 -8.19 8.62 -7.03
N ILE A 82 -7.45 9.02 -6.00
CA ILE A 82 -6.67 8.08 -5.18
C ILE A 82 -7.19 8.08 -3.75
N ALA A 83 -7.07 6.93 -3.10
CA ALA A 83 -7.24 6.78 -1.67
C ALA A 83 -6.35 7.79 -0.94
N THR A 84 -6.87 8.35 0.15
CA THR A 84 -6.13 9.23 1.04
C THR A 84 -4.90 8.48 1.52
N ALA A 85 -3.72 8.98 1.18
CA ALA A 85 -2.45 8.33 1.44
C ALA A 85 -1.46 9.37 1.96
N VAL A 86 -0.73 8.99 3.00
CA VAL A 86 0.29 9.82 3.63
C VAL A 86 1.52 8.99 3.89
N GLU A 87 2.68 9.58 3.67
CA GLU A 87 3.93 9.03 4.16
C GLU A 87 3.98 9.25 5.68
N GLU A 88 4.19 8.17 6.41
CA GLU A 88 4.29 8.14 7.87
C GLU A 88 5.62 7.53 8.26
N PHE A 89 6.23 8.00 9.34
CA PHE A 89 7.49 7.47 9.86
C PHE A 89 7.21 6.69 11.13
N ILE A 90 7.50 5.38 11.12
CA ILE A 90 7.42 4.51 12.30
C ILE A 90 8.85 4.09 12.61
N ASP A 91 9.35 4.38 13.81
CA ASP A 91 10.74 4.10 14.19
C ASP A 91 11.78 4.62 13.17
N ASP A 92 11.53 5.84 12.67
CA ASP A 92 12.26 6.55 11.62
C ASP A 92 12.28 5.88 10.23
N VAL A 93 11.52 4.80 9.99
CA VAL A 93 11.37 4.24 8.64
C VAL A 93 10.10 4.76 7.95
N PRO A 94 10.19 5.21 6.69
CA PRO A 94 9.02 5.69 5.95
C PRO A 94 8.14 4.51 5.51
N VAL A 95 6.86 4.61 5.84
CA VAL A 95 5.80 3.70 5.39
C VAL A 95 4.68 4.51 4.76
N LEU A 96 3.92 3.88 3.85
CA LEU A 96 2.71 4.49 3.35
C LEU A 96 1.52 4.09 4.21
N ARG A 97 0.85 5.04 4.85
CA ARG A 97 -0.49 4.80 5.42
C ARG A 97 -1.55 5.29 4.45
N MET A 98 -2.50 4.41 4.13
CA MET A 98 -3.57 4.67 3.17
C MET A 98 -4.93 4.32 3.76
N GLU A 99 -5.96 5.12 3.47
CA GLU A 99 -7.32 4.82 3.92
C GLU A 99 -7.78 3.47 3.38
N ARG A 100 -8.56 2.73 4.19
CA ARG A 100 -9.07 1.43 3.78
C ARG A 100 -10.17 1.59 2.74
N VAL A 101 -10.08 0.78 1.68
CA VAL A 101 -11.12 0.67 0.63
C VAL A 101 -11.70 -0.73 0.56
N ARG A 102 -12.95 -0.82 0.11
CA ARG A 102 -13.62 -2.07 -0.21
C ARG A 102 -13.39 -2.41 -1.68
N MET A 103 -12.83 -3.58 -1.94
CA MET A 103 -12.67 -4.07 -3.32
C MET A 103 -14.03 -4.18 -4.05
N PRO A 104 -14.10 -3.84 -5.34
CA PRO A 104 -15.27 -4.07 -6.14
C PRO A 104 -15.60 -5.56 -6.20
N THR A 105 -16.89 -5.89 -6.22
CA THR A 105 -17.32 -7.26 -6.54
C THR A 105 -17.05 -7.57 -8.00
N ARG A 106 -17.08 -8.86 -8.36
CA ARG A 106 -16.93 -9.29 -9.77
C ARG A 106 -17.95 -8.61 -10.69
N GLU A 107 -19.17 -8.38 -10.21
CA GLU A 107 -20.22 -7.71 -10.98
C GLU A 107 -19.94 -6.22 -11.14
N GLU A 108 -19.50 -5.54 -10.07
CA GLU A 108 -19.12 -4.13 -10.09
C GLU A 108 -17.93 -3.87 -11.03
N HIS A 109 -16.98 -4.80 -11.13
CA HIS A 109 -15.84 -4.67 -12.04
C HIS A 109 -16.23 -4.42 -13.50
N HIS A 110 -17.37 -4.94 -13.95
CA HIS A 110 -17.85 -4.77 -15.33
C HIS A 110 -18.47 -3.40 -15.60
N THR A 111 -18.77 -2.62 -14.55
CA THR A 111 -19.43 -1.31 -14.65
C THR A 111 -18.52 -0.16 -14.22
N LEU A 112 -17.25 -0.43 -13.91
CA LEU A 112 -16.30 0.59 -13.48
C LEU A 112 -16.06 1.65 -14.56
N PRO A 113 -15.83 2.91 -14.16
CA PRO A 113 -15.47 3.98 -15.09
C PRO A 113 -14.20 3.67 -15.89
N ARG A 114 -14.08 4.20 -17.10
CA ARG A 114 -12.94 3.92 -17.99
C ARG A 114 -11.56 4.22 -17.39
N TRP A 115 -11.46 5.24 -16.52
CA TRP A 115 -10.19 5.60 -15.89
C TRP A 115 -9.61 4.46 -15.04
N THR A 116 -10.43 3.53 -14.53
CA THR A 116 -9.94 2.39 -13.75
C THR A 116 -9.12 1.43 -14.60
N GLY A 117 -9.31 1.42 -15.93
CA GLY A 117 -8.48 0.64 -16.85
C GLY A 117 -7.09 1.24 -17.10
N SER A 118 -6.85 2.47 -16.63
CA SER A 118 -5.54 3.13 -16.65
C SER A 118 -4.77 2.94 -15.33
N VAL A 119 -5.38 2.29 -14.33
CA VAL A 119 -4.78 1.95 -13.04
C VAL A 119 -4.18 0.56 -13.12
N ASP A 120 -2.97 0.38 -12.56
CA ASP A 120 -2.29 -0.93 -12.59
C ASP A 120 -3.21 -2.02 -12.01
N CYS A 121 -3.32 -3.12 -12.76
CA CYS A 121 -4.17 -4.27 -12.44
C CYS A 121 -5.63 -3.93 -12.03
N ALA A 122 -6.13 -2.74 -12.40
CA ALA A 122 -7.40 -2.18 -11.92
C ALA A 122 -7.51 -2.19 -10.37
N GLN A 123 -6.43 -1.86 -9.68
CA GLN A 123 -6.35 -1.75 -8.21
C GLN A 123 -7.10 -0.51 -7.71
N VAL A 124 -8.43 -0.60 -7.75
CA VAL A 124 -9.37 0.42 -7.30
C VAL A 124 -10.33 -0.15 -6.26
N GLY A 125 -10.87 0.70 -5.39
CA GLY A 125 -11.81 0.31 -4.36
C GLY A 125 -12.71 1.45 -3.92
N TRP A 126 -13.77 1.10 -3.18
CA TRP A 126 -14.75 2.03 -2.66
C TRP A 126 -14.36 2.48 -1.25
N THR A 127 -14.26 3.79 -1.03
CA THR A 127 -14.08 4.37 0.30
C THR A 127 -15.32 4.12 1.18
N ALA A 128 -15.21 4.36 2.48
CA ALA A 128 -16.37 4.31 3.38
C ALA A 128 -17.48 5.31 3.00
N ALA A 129 -17.12 6.39 2.29
CA ALA A 129 -18.06 7.39 1.77
C ALA A 129 -18.69 6.98 0.42
N GLY A 130 -18.30 5.83 -0.15
CA GLY A 130 -18.80 5.35 -1.44
C GLY A 130 -18.12 5.97 -2.66
N GLU A 131 -16.93 6.55 -2.50
CA GLU A 131 -16.14 7.10 -3.60
C GLU A 131 -15.25 6.00 -4.19
N LEU A 132 -15.21 5.86 -5.53
CA LEU A 132 -14.30 4.94 -6.18
C LEU A 132 -12.93 5.60 -6.34
N VAL A 133 -11.90 4.97 -5.80
CA VAL A 133 -10.53 5.50 -5.82
C VAL A 133 -9.52 4.40 -6.16
N ALA A 134 -8.41 4.76 -6.80
CA ALA A 134 -7.22 3.91 -6.89
C ALA A 134 -6.57 3.76 -5.52
N PHE A 135 -6.00 2.58 -5.26
CA PHE A 135 -5.16 2.34 -4.09
C PHE A 135 -3.76 1.84 -4.45
N ASP A 136 -3.45 1.78 -5.75
CA ASP A 136 -2.13 1.53 -6.33
C ASP A 136 -2.11 2.28 -7.68
N LEU A 137 -1.04 3.00 -8.02
CA LEU A 137 -0.94 3.82 -9.24
C LEU A 137 0.19 3.37 -10.17
#